data_AF-A0A7S4N4Y8-F1
#
_entry.id   AF-A0A7S4N4Y8-F1
#
_cell.length_a   1.000
_cell.length_b   1.000
_cell.length_c   1.000
_cell.angle_alpha   90.00
_cell.angle_beta   90.00
_cell.angle_gamma   90.00
#
_symmetry.space_group_name_H-M   'P 1'
#
loop_
_entity.id
_entity.type
_entity.pdbx_description
1 polymer ?
#
loop_
_entity_poly.entity_id
_entity_poly.type
_entity_poly.pdbx_seq_one_letter_code
_entity_poly.pdbx_strand_id
1 'polypeptide(L)'
;PRVGMIAHELGHVLGLIDMYGSPNQEGNGIGYQDVMAYAWGTDNSQLYPPEPSCWTKDLLGWTVAADIPYDGRYLLGAMGQGPNDANASRRGGGRWVFDEPKCIKIAKGFGGNEYLLIEYRKPMGFDRQHRGAGGACIYHVDESAPSFDKPGFAGQKTGTGVFPENGNHYMIAVLPFDREYDLER
;
A
#
# COMPACT_ATOMS: atom_id res chain seq x y z
N PRO A 1 -13.75 20.14 -10.52
CA PRO A 1 -12.84 19.17 -11.18
C PRO A 1 -12.81 17.87 -10.37
N ARG A 2 -12.97 16.72 -11.04
CA ARG A 2 -12.80 15.41 -10.39
C ARG A 2 -11.30 15.16 -10.24
N VAL A 3 -10.79 15.26 -9.01
CA VAL A 3 -9.35 15.26 -8.74
C VAL A 3 -8.77 13.86 -8.69
N GLY A 4 -9.57 12.85 -8.36
CA GLY A 4 -9.15 11.46 -8.24
C GLY A 4 -8.46 10.91 -9.48
N MET A 5 -9.13 10.94 -10.64
CA MET A 5 -8.52 10.48 -11.89
C MET A 5 -7.27 11.28 -12.26
N ILE A 6 -7.29 12.60 -12.08
CA ILE A 6 -6.11 13.43 -12.38
C ILE A 6 -4.92 13.02 -11.49
N ALA A 7 -5.17 12.73 -10.21
CA ALA A 7 -4.13 12.26 -9.29
C ALA A 7 -3.58 10.89 -9.70
N HIS A 8 -4.45 9.97 -10.14
CA HIS A 8 -4.08 8.66 -10.65
C HIS A 8 -3.19 8.76 -11.91
N GLU A 9 -3.64 9.51 -12.92
CA GLU A 9 -2.86 9.72 -14.15
C GLU A 9 -1.52 10.43 -13.90
N LEU A 10 -1.51 11.40 -12.98
CA LEU A 10 -0.27 12.04 -12.54
C LEU A 10 0.68 11.05 -11.87
N GLY A 11 0.14 10.05 -11.16
CA GLY A 11 0.92 8.95 -10.62
C GLY A 11 1.70 8.19 -11.70
N HIS A 12 1.08 7.89 -12.83
CA HIS A 12 1.77 7.27 -13.97
C HIS A 12 2.88 8.16 -14.55
N VAL A 13 2.66 9.47 -14.61
CA VAL A 13 3.71 10.42 -15.02
C VAL A 13 4.91 10.39 -14.07
N LEU A 14 4.67 10.12 -12.78
CA LEU A 14 5.70 9.94 -11.76
C LEU A 14 6.33 8.53 -11.75
N GLY A 15 5.93 7.64 -12.65
CA GLY A 15 6.48 6.29 -12.79
C GLY A 15 5.77 5.23 -11.94
N LEU A 16 4.57 5.51 -11.42
CA LEU A 16 3.77 4.52 -10.70
C LEU A 16 3.03 3.58 -11.67
N ILE A 17 2.86 2.33 -11.24
CA ILE A 17 2.05 1.32 -11.92
C ILE A 17 0.63 1.29 -11.36
N ASP A 18 -0.30 0.75 -12.14
CA ASP A 18 -1.63 0.40 -11.65
C ASP A 18 -1.55 -0.64 -10.53
N MET A 19 -2.39 -0.47 -9.51
CA MET A 19 -2.45 -1.35 -8.34
C MET A 19 -3.84 -1.95 -8.10
N TYR A 20 -4.72 -1.86 -9.09
CA TYR A 20 -5.96 -2.63 -9.12
C TYR A 20 -5.73 -3.94 -9.88
N GLY A 21 -6.62 -4.93 -9.68
CA GLY A 21 -6.50 -6.23 -10.34
C GLY A 21 -6.64 -6.14 -11.86
N SER A 22 -6.21 -7.19 -12.56
CA SER A 22 -6.23 -7.30 -14.03
C SER A 22 -7.59 -6.93 -14.66
N PRO A 23 -7.63 -6.41 -15.91
CA PRO A 23 -8.86 -6.08 -16.66
C PRO A 23 -9.92 -7.19 -16.74
N ASN A 24 -9.54 -8.44 -16.46
CA ASN A 24 -10.46 -9.58 -16.38
C ASN A 24 -11.29 -9.63 -15.08
N GLN A 25 -11.22 -8.59 -14.25
CA GLN A 25 -12.06 -8.34 -13.06
C GLN A 25 -11.87 -9.30 -11.88
N GLU A 26 -10.71 -9.94 -11.77
CA GLU A 26 -10.37 -10.71 -10.57
C GLU A 26 -9.59 -9.80 -9.60
N GLY A 27 -10.19 -9.49 -8.45
CA GLY A 27 -9.58 -8.67 -7.41
C GLY A 27 -9.55 -7.16 -7.65
N ASN A 28 -9.53 -6.42 -6.54
CA ASN A 28 -9.40 -4.97 -6.39
C ASN A 28 -7.97 -4.53 -6.05
N GLY A 29 -6.98 -5.42 -6.16
CA GLY A 29 -5.59 -5.15 -5.77
C GLY A 29 -5.49 -4.73 -4.31
N ILE A 30 -4.93 -3.56 -4.03
CA ILE A 30 -4.89 -3.02 -2.65
C ILE A 30 -6.09 -2.11 -2.30
N GLY A 31 -7.07 -2.00 -3.19
CA GLY A 31 -8.35 -1.32 -2.95
C GLY A 31 -8.22 0.15 -2.54
N TYR A 32 -8.96 0.56 -1.50
CA TYR A 32 -8.95 1.94 -1.00
C TYR A 32 -7.65 2.34 -0.31
N GLN A 33 -6.62 1.50 -0.37
CA GLN A 33 -5.35 1.78 0.28
C GLN A 33 -4.43 2.69 -0.54
N ASP A 34 -4.65 2.81 -1.84
CA ASP A 34 -3.85 3.66 -2.71
C ASP A 34 -4.69 4.26 -3.85
N VAL A 35 -4.35 5.48 -4.28
CA VAL A 35 -4.96 6.14 -5.43
C VAL A 35 -4.71 5.39 -6.74
N MET A 36 -3.59 4.65 -6.82
CA MET A 36 -3.26 3.80 -7.97
C MET A 36 -4.11 2.52 -8.02
N ALA A 37 -4.81 2.17 -6.93
CA ALA A 37 -5.77 1.07 -6.92
C ALA A 37 -7.21 1.58 -7.01
N TYR A 38 -7.54 2.70 -6.36
CA TYR A 38 -8.91 3.21 -6.36
C TYR A 38 -9.01 4.74 -6.30
N ALA A 39 -9.00 5.37 -7.47
CA ALA A 39 -9.05 6.84 -7.60
C ALA A 39 -10.38 7.50 -7.21
N TRP A 40 -11.46 6.72 -7.01
CA TRP A 40 -12.81 7.26 -6.85
C TRP A 40 -13.17 7.69 -5.43
N GLY A 41 -12.34 7.32 -4.45
CA GLY A 41 -12.63 7.55 -3.04
C GLY A 41 -13.77 6.67 -2.53
N THR A 42 -13.94 6.58 -1.22
CA THR A 42 -14.94 5.70 -0.59
C THR A 42 -16.40 6.11 -0.85
N ASP A 43 -16.62 7.35 -1.27
CA ASP A 43 -17.91 7.95 -1.60
C ASP A 43 -18.20 8.02 -3.13
N ASN A 44 -17.28 7.52 -3.96
CA ASN A 44 -17.36 7.56 -5.43
C ASN A 44 -17.46 8.96 -6.05
N SER A 45 -17.16 10.01 -5.29
CA SER A 45 -17.24 11.39 -5.77
C SER A 45 -16.06 11.79 -6.65
N GLN A 46 -14.93 11.06 -6.55
CA GLN A 46 -13.61 11.47 -7.06
C GLN A 46 -13.10 12.80 -6.50
N LEU A 47 -13.70 13.32 -5.42
CA LEU A 47 -13.25 14.53 -4.74
C LEU A 47 -12.29 14.21 -3.60
N TYR A 48 -12.38 13.00 -3.06
CA TYR A 48 -11.58 12.50 -1.95
C TYR A 48 -10.94 11.15 -2.32
N PRO A 49 -10.04 11.12 -3.33
CA PRO A 49 -9.26 9.92 -3.56
C PRO A 49 -8.49 9.54 -2.29
N PRO A 50 -8.25 8.24 -2.04
CA PRO A 50 -7.40 7.82 -0.94
C PRO A 50 -6.01 8.42 -1.11
N GLU A 51 -5.34 8.70 0.01
CA GLU A 51 -3.92 9.02 -0.04
C GLU A 51 -3.12 7.83 -0.58
N PRO A 52 -1.96 8.07 -1.22
CA PRO A 52 -1.07 6.98 -1.59
C PRO A 52 -0.60 6.20 -0.36
N SER A 53 -0.46 4.89 -0.55
CA SER A 53 0.05 3.94 0.44
C SER A 53 1.49 4.28 0.82
N CYS A 54 1.95 3.71 1.92
CA CYS A 54 3.33 3.82 2.35
C CYS A 54 4.31 3.28 1.31
N TRP A 55 3.95 2.23 0.56
CA TRP A 55 4.79 1.71 -0.53
C TRP A 55 4.99 2.76 -1.62
N THR A 56 3.89 3.37 -2.10
CA THR A 56 3.95 4.42 -3.13
C THR A 56 4.73 5.63 -2.65
N LYS A 57 4.49 6.07 -1.41
CA LYS A 57 5.22 7.20 -0.82
C LYS A 57 6.69 6.88 -0.62
N ASP A 58 7.05 5.63 -0.35
CA ASP A 58 8.43 5.18 -0.23
C ASP A 58 9.15 5.23 -1.57
N LEU A 59 8.50 4.69 -2.61
CA LEU A 59 8.99 4.67 -3.99
C LEU A 59 9.23 6.08 -4.53
N LEU A 60 8.32 7.02 -4.24
CA LEU A 60 8.45 8.42 -4.65
C LEU A 60 9.40 9.25 -3.75
N GLY A 61 9.92 8.66 -2.66
CA GLY A 61 10.77 9.37 -1.70
C GLY A 61 10.03 10.39 -0.83
N TRP A 62 8.70 10.30 -0.74
CA TRP A 62 7.88 11.13 0.14
C TRP A 62 7.89 10.63 1.59
N THR A 63 8.37 9.41 1.82
CA THR A 63 8.73 8.87 3.13
C THR A 63 9.92 7.91 3.00
N VAL A 64 10.44 7.44 4.14
CA VAL A 64 11.35 6.30 4.24
C VAL A 64 10.71 5.23 5.10
N ALA A 65 10.59 4.02 4.58
CA ALA A 65 10.27 2.83 5.34
C ALA A 65 11.41 2.52 6.31
N ALA A 66 11.10 2.52 7.61
CA ALA A 66 12.07 2.20 8.65
C ALA A 66 12.24 0.69 8.76
N ASP A 67 13.45 0.19 8.52
CA ASP A 67 13.77 -1.23 8.69
C ASP A 67 13.77 -1.63 10.17
N ILE A 68 13.04 -2.69 10.50
CA ILE A 68 12.94 -3.23 11.86
C ILE A 68 13.51 -4.67 11.90
N PRO A 69 14.79 -4.84 12.24
CA PRO A 69 15.45 -6.15 12.21
C PRO A 69 15.27 -6.97 13.49
N TYR A 70 14.77 -6.37 14.57
CA TYR A 70 14.66 -7.01 15.88
C TYR A 70 13.25 -6.92 16.43
N ASP A 71 12.92 -7.86 17.30
CA ASP A 71 11.64 -7.91 17.97
C ASP A 71 11.61 -6.79 19.02
N GLY A 72 10.49 -6.06 19.11
CA GLY A 72 10.42 -4.91 20.00
C GLY A 72 9.13 -4.12 19.88
N ARG A 73 9.10 -2.97 20.57
CA ARG A 73 8.03 -1.98 20.46
C ARG A 73 8.55 -0.79 19.67
N TYR A 74 7.82 -0.42 18.62
CA TYR A 74 8.16 0.67 17.73
C TYR A 74 6.99 1.65 17.65
N LEU A 75 7.31 2.93 17.57
CA LEU A 75 6.31 3.97 17.30
C LEU A 75 6.06 4.02 15.79
N LEU A 76 4.79 4.15 15.42
CA LEU A 76 4.35 4.32 14.05
C LEU A 76 3.44 5.55 14.01
N GLY A 77 3.94 6.60 13.37
CA GLY A 77 3.19 7.83 13.16
C GLY A 77 2.05 7.57 12.18
N ALA A 78 0.93 8.28 12.36
CA ALA A 78 -0.15 8.20 11.39
C ALA A 78 0.33 8.74 10.03
N MET A 79 -0.03 8.02 8.97
CA MET A 79 0.01 8.46 7.59
C MET A 79 -0.90 9.67 7.48
N GLY A 80 -0.28 10.83 7.49
CA GLY A 80 -0.97 12.10 7.54
C GLY A 80 0.02 13.26 7.48
N GLN A 81 -0.24 14.15 6.52
CA GLN A 81 0.48 15.38 6.20
C GLN A 81 1.92 15.16 5.71
N GLY A 82 2.18 15.62 4.49
CA GLY A 82 3.50 15.57 3.87
C GLY A 82 4.48 16.60 4.47
N PRO A 83 5.09 17.49 3.67
CA PRO A 83 6.16 18.42 4.12
C PRO A 83 5.85 19.33 5.33
N ASN A 84 4.57 19.45 5.70
CA ASN A 84 4.11 20.36 6.75
C ASN A 84 3.97 19.67 8.11
N ASP A 85 4.30 18.38 8.21
CA ASP A 85 4.42 17.71 9.50
C ASP A 85 5.59 18.32 10.28
N ALA A 86 5.34 18.74 11.53
CA ALA A 86 6.34 19.35 12.40
C ALA A 86 7.53 18.42 12.69
N ASN A 87 7.35 17.10 12.49
CA ASN A 87 8.38 16.09 12.67
C ASN A 87 9.08 15.71 11.37
N ALA A 88 8.84 16.43 10.26
CA ALA A 88 9.45 16.15 8.96
C ALA A 88 10.82 16.84 8.78
N SER A 89 11.81 16.08 8.36
CA SER A 89 13.12 16.56 7.94
C SER A 89 13.51 15.99 6.57
N ARG A 90 14.47 16.61 5.88
CA ARG A 90 15.01 16.08 4.62
C ARG A 90 16.36 15.41 4.86
N ARG A 91 16.53 14.20 4.33
CA ARG A 91 17.86 13.58 4.16
C ARG A 91 18.44 13.93 2.79
N GLY A 92 19.75 13.70 2.63
CA GLY A 92 20.42 13.84 1.33
C GLY A 92 19.68 13.08 0.23
N GLY A 93 19.58 13.66 -0.96
CA GLY A 93 18.80 13.08 -2.08
C GLY A 93 17.32 13.50 -2.11
N GLY A 94 16.88 14.41 -1.23
CA GLY A 94 15.53 15.01 -1.31
C GLY A 94 14.41 14.19 -0.68
N ARG A 95 14.74 13.06 -0.03
CA ARG A 95 13.79 12.16 0.63
C ARG A 95 13.37 12.69 2.00
N TRP A 96 12.07 12.59 2.30
CA TRP A 96 11.52 12.99 3.59
C TRP A 96 11.68 11.89 4.64
N VAL A 97 12.05 12.30 5.85
CA VAL A 97 12.20 11.44 7.03
C VAL A 97 11.45 12.06 8.20
N PHE A 98 10.87 11.22 9.03
CA PHE A 98 10.05 11.64 10.17
C PHE A 98 10.63 11.08 11.47
N ASP A 99 10.56 11.85 12.55
CA ASP A 99 11.02 11.39 13.88
C ASP A 99 10.26 10.12 14.32
N GLU A 100 8.96 10.09 14.05
CA GLU A 100 8.13 8.90 14.09
C GLU A 100 7.97 8.35 12.67
N PRO A 101 8.51 7.14 12.36
CA PRO A 101 8.35 6.53 11.05
C PRO A 101 6.88 6.49 10.64
N LYS A 102 6.61 6.77 9.37
CA LYS A 102 5.27 6.66 8.78
C LYS A 102 5.03 5.29 8.14
N CYS A 103 6.13 4.58 7.88
CA CYS A 103 6.16 3.27 7.27
C CYS A 103 7.21 2.43 7.99
N ILE A 104 6.87 1.20 8.35
CA ILE A 104 7.79 0.21 8.91
C ILE A 104 7.97 -0.90 7.89
N LYS A 105 9.21 -1.32 7.67
CA LYS A 105 9.58 -2.48 6.84
C LYS A 105 10.09 -3.63 7.71
N ILE A 106 9.53 -4.82 7.48
CA ILE A 106 9.96 -6.07 8.11
C ILE A 106 10.34 -7.05 7.01
N ALA A 107 11.64 -7.20 6.77
CA ALA A 107 12.19 -8.15 5.80
C ALA A 107 12.71 -9.45 6.46
N LYS A 108 12.81 -9.49 7.79
CA LYS A 108 13.30 -10.66 8.52
C LYS A 108 12.38 -11.86 8.27
N GLY A 109 12.95 -12.95 7.74
CA GLY A 109 12.23 -14.18 7.44
C GLY A 109 11.76 -14.31 5.99
N PHE A 110 11.97 -13.28 5.16
CA PHE A 110 11.64 -13.27 3.74
C PHE A 110 12.90 -13.35 2.85
N GLY A 111 12.70 -13.64 1.55
CA GLY A 111 13.75 -13.52 0.53
C GLY A 111 14.16 -12.06 0.28
N GLY A 112 15.24 -11.82 -0.48
CA GLY A 112 15.82 -10.48 -0.64
C GLY A 112 14.88 -9.40 -1.22
N ASN A 113 13.83 -9.80 -1.94
CA ASN A 113 12.88 -8.92 -2.62
C ASN A 113 11.47 -8.99 -2.01
N GLU A 114 11.31 -9.65 -0.86
CA GLU A 114 10.03 -9.88 -0.23
C GLU A 114 10.04 -9.36 1.20
N TYR A 115 8.97 -8.70 1.64
CA TYR A 115 8.88 -8.07 2.95
C TYR A 115 7.46 -7.65 3.30
N LEU A 116 7.25 -7.30 4.57
CA LEU A 116 6.04 -6.62 5.02
C LEU A 116 6.28 -5.12 5.13
N LEU A 117 5.29 -4.32 4.73
CA LEU A 117 5.18 -2.92 5.11
C LEU A 117 4.01 -2.73 6.07
N ILE A 118 4.20 -1.87 7.06
CA ILE A 118 3.15 -1.51 8.02
C ILE A 118 3.00 0.00 8.00
N GLU A 119 1.75 0.43 7.84
CA GLU A 119 1.37 1.82 8.01
C GLU A 119 0.19 1.95 8.96
N TYR A 120 -0.04 3.17 9.44
CA TYR A 120 -1.18 3.49 10.28
C TYR A 120 -1.96 4.65 9.66
N ARG A 121 -3.20 4.42 9.24
CA ARG A 121 -4.05 5.45 8.63
C ARG A 121 -5.05 6.00 9.63
N LYS A 122 -5.36 7.29 9.52
CA LYS A 122 -6.40 7.98 10.29
C LYS A 122 -7.35 8.72 9.35
N PRO A 123 -8.62 8.96 9.72
CA PRO A 123 -9.55 9.73 8.92
C PRO A 123 -9.20 11.23 8.97
N MET A 124 -8.20 11.63 8.20
CA MET A 124 -7.69 13.00 8.14
C MET A 124 -7.26 13.39 6.71
N GLY A 125 -7.18 14.68 6.42
CA GLY A 125 -6.77 15.14 5.09
C GLY A 125 -7.69 14.64 3.97
N PHE A 126 -7.10 13.95 2.98
CA PHE A 126 -7.84 13.29 1.89
C PHE A 126 -8.45 11.96 2.34
N ASP A 127 -7.86 11.29 3.34
CA ASP A 127 -8.41 10.09 3.98
C ASP A 127 -9.55 10.37 4.95
N ARG A 128 -10.05 11.61 5.07
CA ARG A 128 -11.16 11.94 5.99
C ARG A 128 -12.45 11.14 5.75
N GLN A 129 -12.62 10.62 4.54
CA GLN A 129 -13.74 9.75 4.18
C GLN A 129 -13.36 8.27 4.19
N HIS A 130 -12.12 7.92 4.51
CA HIS A 130 -11.69 6.55 4.66
C HIS A 130 -12.58 5.84 5.70
N ARG A 131 -12.97 4.61 5.40
CA ARG A 131 -14.01 3.92 6.18
C ARG A 131 -13.51 3.61 7.59
N GLY A 132 -14.36 3.85 8.59
CA GLY A 132 -14.08 3.54 10.00
C GLY A 132 -13.19 4.58 10.70
N ALA A 133 -12.63 4.20 11.85
CA ALA A 133 -11.80 5.08 12.68
C ALA A 133 -10.33 5.18 12.20
N GLY A 134 -10.01 4.64 11.03
CA GLY A 134 -8.64 4.33 10.63
C GLY A 134 -8.15 3.02 11.23
N GLY A 135 -6.86 2.74 11.11
CA GLY A 135 -6.28 1.48 11.55
C GLY A 135 -4.89 1.22 10.98
N ALA A 136 -4.26 0.15 11.46
CA ALA A 136 -3.05 -0.36 10.84
C ALA A 136 -3.41 -1.08 9.54
N CYS A 137 -2.62 -0.85 8.49
CA CYS A 137 -2.65 -1.64 7.27
C CYS A 137 -1.29 -2.31 7.12
N ILE A 138 -1.31 -3.61 6.81
CA ILE A 138 -0.13 -4.41 6.58
C ILE A 138 -0.15 -4.81 5.10
N TYR A 139 0.94 -4.56 4.40
CA TYR A 139 1.14 -4.99 3.04
C TYR A 139 2.16 -6.10 3.01
N HIS A 140 1.85 -7.17 2.28
CA HIS A 140 2.86 -8.10 1.80
C HIS A 140 3.36 -7.58 0.44
N VAL A 141 4.68 -7.51 0.29
CA VAL A 141 5.34 -7.05 -0.93
C VAL A 141 6.31 -8.12 -1.39
N ASP A 142 6.25 -8.47 -2.67
CA ASP A 142 7.22 -9.30 -3.36
C ASP A 142 7.58 -8.64 -4.70
N GLU A 143 8.73 -7.97 -4.75
CA GLU A 143 9.22 -7.28 -5.93
C GLU A 143 9.72 -8.25 -7.03
N SER A 144 9.74 -9.56 -6.77
CA SER A 144 10.00 -10.58 -7.80
C SER A 144 8.75 -10.97 -8.58
N ALA A 145 7.55 -10.66 -8.06
CA ALA A 145 6.31 -10.83 -8.80
C ALA A 145 6.18 -9.74 -9.89
N PRO A 146 5.95 -10.12 -11.15
CA PRO A 146 6.07 -9.19 -12.27
C PRO A 146 4.92 -8.20 -12.42
N SER A 147 3.79 -8.34 -11.71
CA SER A 147 2.57 -7.58 -12.01
C SER A 147 1.40 -7.82 -11.03
N PHE A 148 0.28 -7.12 -11.27
CA PHE A 148 -1.04 -7.34 -10.66
C PHE A 148 -1.95 -8.25 -11.51
N ASP A 149 -1.38 -9.21 -12.25
CA ASP A 149 -2.15 -10.12 -13.13
C ASP A 149 -2.41 -11.52 -12.55
N LYS A 150 -1.84 -11.81 -11.37
CA LYS A 150 -1.97 -13.09 -10.67
C LYS A 150 -2.51 -12.90 -9.25
N PRO A 151 -3.82 -12.67 -9.07
CA PRO A 151 -4.41 -12.64 -7.74
C PRO A 151 -4.16 -13.95 -7.01
N GLY A 152 -3.86 -13.87 -5.71
CA GLY A 152 -3.77 -15.01 -4.81
C GLY A 152 -4.81 -14.87 -3.71
N PHE A 153 -5.70 -15.86 -3.54
CA PHE A 153 -6.75 -15.83 -2.52
C PHE A 153 -7.04 -17.22 -1.95
N ALA A 154 -7.63 -17.25 -0.75
CA ALA A 154 -7.90 -18.51 -0.04
C ALA A 154 -8.74 -19.49 -0.88
N GLY A 155 -8.25 -20.72 -1.00
CA GLY A 155 -8.91 -21.79 -1.76
C GLY A 155 -8.72 -21.72 -3.27
N GLN A 156 -8.00 -20.75 -3.82
CA GLN A 156 -7.65 -20.70 -5.23
C GLN A 156 -6.80 -21.92 -5.62
N LYS A 157 -7.25 -22.68 -6.61
CA LYS A 157 -6.57 -23.89 -7.11
C LYS A 157 -6.02 -23.67 -8.50
N THR A 158 -4.78 -24.06 -8.71
CA THR A 158 -4.12 -24.08 -10.03
C THR A 158 -3.58 -25.50 -10.29
N GLY A 159 -2.93 -25.70 -11.44
CA GLY A 159 -2.21 -26.95 -11.71
C GLY A 159 -1.00 -27.18 -10.78
N THR A 160 -0.56 -26.17 -10.04
CA THR A 160 0.62 -26.22 -9.15
C THR A 160 0.27 -26.39 -7.68
N GLY A 161 -0.99 -26.17 -7.28
CA GLY A 161 -1.41 -26.35 -5.89
C GLY A 161 -2.66 -25.55 -5.50
N VAL A 162 -2.84 -25.38 -4.19
CA VAL A 162 -3.80 -24.45 -3.59
C VAL A 162 -3.02 -23.21 -3.13
N PHE A 163 -3.64 -22.04 -3.08
CA PHE A 163 -3.04 -20.87 -2.44
C PHE A 163 -2.76 -21.15 -0.95
N PRO A 164 -1.60 -20.72 -0.40
CA PRO A 164 -0.55 -19.92 -1.04
C PRO A 164 0.51 -20.71 -1.83
N GLU A 165 0.49 -22.04 -1.80
CA GLU A 165 1.50 -22.89 -2.46
C GLU A 165 1.43 -22.85 -4.00
N ASN A 166 0.33 -22.35 -4.56
CA ASN A 166 0.12 -22.25 -6.00
C ASN A 166 1.03 -21.20 -6.68
N GLY A 167 1.68 -20.32 -5.91
CA GLY A 167 2.58 -19.28 -6.41
C GLY A 167 1.90 -18.05 -7.02
N ASN A 168 0.58 -17.94 -6.88
CA ASN A 168 -0.15 -16.74 -7.30
C ASN A 168 -0.21 -15.75 -6.14
N HIS A 169 0.24 -14.52 -6.38
CA HIS A 169 0.03 -13.36 -5.51
C HIS A 169 0.36 -12.09 -6.30
N TYR A 170 -0.15 -10.96 -5.83
CA TYR A 170 0.25 -9.66 -6.35
C TYR A 170 1.66 -9.27 -5.86
N MET A 171 2.30 -8.38 -6.61
CA MET A 171 3.54 -7.73 -6.20
C MET A 171 3.37 -6.98 -4.86
N ILE A 172 2.19 -6.41 -4.62
CA ILE A 172 1.78 -5.89 -3.32
C ILE A 172 0.33 -6.28 -3.03
N ALA A 173 0.08 -6.81 -1.85
CA ALA A 173 -1.22 -7.28 -1.38
C ALA A 173 -1.49 -6.76 0.04
N VAL A 174 -2.74 -6.43 0.35
CA VAL A 174 -3.11 -6.12 1.74
C VAL A 174 -3.19 -7.43 2.48
N LEU A 175 -2.43 -7.59 3.56
CA LEU A 175 -2.49 -8.77 4.42
C LEU A 175 -3.71 -8.67 5.34
N PRO A 176 -4.82 -9.40 5.09
CA PRO A 176 -5.99 -9.27 5.91
C PRO A 176 -5.84 -10.10 7.18
N PHE A 177 -6.54 -9.70 8.24
CA PHE A 177 -6.48 -10.40 9.53
C PHE A 177 -7.03 -11.84 9.45
N ASP A 178 -8.05 -12.05 8.63
CA ASP A 178 -8.70 -13.35 8.41
C ASP A 178 -7.95 -14.25 7.42
N ARG A 179 -6.98 -13.71 6.68
CA ARG A 179 -6.19 -14.41 5.64
C ARG A 179 -7.03 -14.89 4.45
N GLU A 180 -8.21 -14.31 4.23
CA GLU A 180 -9.10 -14.73 3.14
C GLU A 180 -8.73 -14.07 1.80
N TYR A 181 -8.05 -12.91 1.83
CA TYR A 181 -7.61 -12.18 0.64
C TYR A 181 -8.81 -11.83 -0.27
N ASP A 182 -9.86 -11.29 0.35
CA ASP A 182 -11.10 -10.91 -0.35
C ASP A 182 -10.90 -9.77 -1.36
N LEU A 183 -9.84 -8.97 -1.19
CA LEU A 183 -9.49 -7.96 -2.19
C LEU A 183 -8.90 -8.59 -3.44
N GLU A 184 -8.42 -9.82 -3.39
CA GLU A 184 -7.84 -10.52 -4.53
C GLU A 184 -8.85 -11.43 -5.25
N ARG A 185 -10.09 -11.53 -4.75
CA ARG A 185 -11.14 -12.43 -5.25
C ARG A 185 -12.08 -11.81 -6.29
#